data_AF-A0A4Z1FKD7-F1
#
_entry.id   AF-A0A4Z1FKD7-F1
#
_cell.length_a   1.000
_cell.length_b   1.000
_cell.length_c   1.000
_cell.angle_alpha   90.00
_cell.angle_beta   90.00
_cell.angle_gamma   90.00
#
_symmetry.space_group_name_H-M   'P 1'
#
loop_
_entity.id
_entity.type
_entity.pdbx_description
1 polymer ?
#
loop_
_entity_poly.entity_id
_entity_poly.type
_entity_poly.pdbx_seq_one_letter_code
_entity_poly.pdbx_strand_id
1 'polypeptide(L)'
;MLFSSTITILSLLCVQATAISPRDSAASYSNLDSFIASERKIALQGVLNNIGPDGSKASGAGNYVVASPSKVNPDYFYTWTRDSALTLKMLVDEFIFGNRALQPQIEKYVKAQAILQTVTNPSGTFLPHGLGLGEPKYEVDGTRFNGAWGRPQRDGPALRAIALMAYSNWLINHNQLQRAKLVIWPIIANDLSYIGEYWNQTGYDLWEEVLGSSFFTVQNQHRAFVEAGNLANKLGVESPGYLNALEALCFLNQSFWNGEYIVSNINIDNGRTGLDGASILGSISIFDIDGSCDSPNLQPCSSRALSNFRAVVNSFRIYGINAGIRNNSGIAVGRYAEDVYQGGNPWYLLTIAAAEFLYDAVAQWRNHKKLTVDSTSINFFRDLYPSIKLKSYTNRDNEFSKILNVVTTYADSFVAIAQKYTPSNGSLAEQFDRNTGAPISANDLTWSYAAFVTMAQRRSGQYPASWGSAAASVPPPNCASSSSQGVYVPAIAAGAPNVTAICQYPVRFYVNATTYYGENLYIIGNSTDLGAWNLNSALPMNAGMYTMDNPIWYVDAQLTAGEPVSYVYVREQDCGQAPIYETKNRTSVVPECGTGGSTIRRDVWVGSGGISGGC
;
A
#
# COMPACT_ATOMS: atom_id res chain seq x y z
N MET A 1 -29.90 64.60 62.85
CA MET A 1 -30.85 63.50 62.55
C MET A 1 -30.73 63.19 61.07
N LEU A 2 -30.12 62.04 60.71
CA LEU A 2 -30.70 60.97 59.88
C LEU A 2 -30.83 61.37 58.38
N PHE A 3 -30.20 60.79 57.36
CA PHE A 3 -29.59 59.46 57.13
C PHE A 3 -28.35 59.57 56.21
N SER A 4 -27.47 58.57 56.34
CA SER A 4 -26.18 58.40 55.68
C SER A 4 -26.29 57.96 54.21
N SER A 5 -25.40 58.51 53.38
CA SER A 5 -25.21 58.21 51.96
C SER A 5 -24.56 56.84 51.72
N THR A 6 -25.05 56.09 50.75
CA THR A 6 -24.39 54.91 50.16
C THR A 6 -24.07 55.21 48.70
N ILE A 7 -22.78 55.44 48.41
CA ILE A 7 -22.22 55.41 47.05
C ILE A 7 -21.29 54.20 46.98
N THR A 8 -21.64 53.24 46.14
CA THR A 8 -20.87 52.03 45.90
C THR A 8 -19.62 52.37 45.09
N ILE A 9 -18.44 52.09 45.66
CA ILE A 9 -17.13 52.27 45.04
C ILE A 9 -16.87 51.08 44.11
N LEU A 10 -16.73 51.35 42.81
CA LEU A 10 -16.22 50.41 41.80
C LEU A 10 -14.68 50.53 41.81
N SER A 11 -13.98 49.50 42.29
CA SER A 11 -12.51 49.44 42.27
C SER A 11 -12.01 49.11 40.86
N LEU A 12 -11.40 50.12 40.21
CA LEU A 12 -10.53 49.91 39.04
C LEU A 12 -9.26 49.19 39.48
N LEU A 13 -9.06 47.96 39.00
CA LEU A 13 -7.74 47.32 38.95
C LEU A 13 -7.22 47.44 37.52
N CYS A 14 -6.18 48.27 37.36
CA CYS A 14 -5.33 48.31 36.17
C CYS A 14 -4.68 46.94 35.95
N VAL A 15 -5.08 46.25 34.88
CA VAL A 15 -4.27 45.16 34.31
C VAL A 15 -3.45 45.77 33.18
N GLN A 16 -2.13 45.78 33.34
CA GLN A 16 -1.20 46.05 32.25
C GLN A 16 -1.44 45.02 31.16
N ALA A 17 -1.88 45.48 29.98
CA ALA A 17 -1.89 44.67 28.78
C ALA A 17 -0.45 44.41 28.34
N THR A 18 0.12 43.28 28.75
CA THR A 18 1.25 42.70 28.03
C THR A 18 0.71 42.12 26.73
N ALA A 19 1.03 42.78 25.61
CA ALA A 19 0.83 42.20 24.30
C ALA A 19 1.73 40.97 24.17
N ILE A 20 1.20 39.79 24.47
CA ILE A 20 1.83 38.52 24.17
C ILE A 20 1.50 38.22 22.70
N SER A 21 2.45 38.52 21.80
CA SER A 21 2.45 37.86 20.48
C SER A 21 2.42 36.36 20.70
N PRO A 22 1.58 35.59 19.99
CA PRO A 22 1.75 34.15 19.91
C PRO A 22 3.03 33.90 19.10
N ARG A 23 4.17 33.82 19.80
CA ARG A 23 5.30 33.05 19.29
C ARG A 23 4.90 31.60 19.49
N ASP A 24 4.28 31.02 18.46
CA ASP A 24 4.31 29.59 18.27
C ASP A 24 5.78 29.17 18.30
N SER A 25 6.17 28.53 19.41
CA SER A 25 7.47 27.91 19.55
C SER A 25 7.51 26.71 18.61
N ALA A 26 7.83 26.97 17.34
CA ALA A 26 8.27 25.95 16.40
C ALA A 26 9.44 25.20 17.06
N ALA A 27 9.37 23.87 17.08
CA ALA A 27 10.51 23.05 17.46
C ALA A 27 11.67 23.39 16.51
N SER A 28 12.61 24.22 16.97
CA SER A 28 13.82 24.55 16.22
C SER A 28 14.83 23.43 16.45
N TYR A 29 14.80 22.41 15.61
CA TYR A 29 15.85 21.37 15.59
C TYR A 29 17.20 22.01 15.23
N SER A 30 18.22 21.79 16.04
CA SER A 30 19.54 22.42 15.85
C SER A 30 20.35 21.81 14.70
N ASN A 31 20.01 20.57 14.29
CA ASN A 31 20.55 19.89 13.11
C ASN A 31 19.66 18.70 12.68
N LEU A 32 19.93 18.13 11.50
CA LEU A 32 19.17 17.03 10.91
C LEU A 32 19.13 15.77 11.79
N ASP A 33 20.22 15.44 12.49
CA ASP A 33 20.26 14.26 13.38
C ASP A 33 19.27 14.39 14.54
N SER A 34 19.18 15.57 15.15
CA SER A 34 18.22 15.85 16.23
C SER A 34 16.76 15.76 15.76
N PHE A 35 16.48 16.19 14.52
CA PHE A 35 15.17 16.04 13.90
C PHE A 35 14.83 14.57 13.69
N ILE A 36 15.70 13.80 13.03
CA ILE A 36 15.46 12.38 12.74
C ILE A 36 15.23 11.58 14.03
N ALA A 37 16.04 11.83 15.07
CA ALA A 37 15.90 11.14 16.35
C ALA A 37 14.57 11.47 17.07
N SER A 38 14.09 12.72 16.96
CA SER A 38 12.80 13.15 17.51
C SER A 38 11.64 12.60 16.69
N GLU A 39 11.68 12.84 15.39
CA GLU A 39 10.62 12.49 14.45
C GLU A 39 10.42 10.98 14.35
N ARG A 40 11.48 10.16 14.44
CA ARG A 40 11.34 8.70 14.51
C ARG A 40 10.48 8.24 15.69
N LYS A 41 10.60 8.89 16.85
CA LYS A 41 9.78 8.57 18.04
C LYS A 41 8.33 8.98 17.83
N ILE A 42 8.12 10.17 17.25
CA ILE A 42 6.78 10.68 16.92
C ILE A 42 6.13 9.76 15.90
N ALA A 43 6.84 9.37 14.84
CA ALA A 43 6.37 8.50 13.79
C ALA A 43 6.02 7.10 14.30
N LEU A 44 6.87 6.48 15.13
CA LEU A 44 6.54 5.19 15.74
C LEU A 44 5.26 5.28 16.59
N GLN A 45 5.10 6.35 17.37
CA GLN A 45 3.87 6.57 18.13
C GLN A 45 2.67 6.89 17.23
N GLY A 46 2.87 7.62 16.13
CA GLY A 46 1.86 7.91 15.11
C GLY A 46 1.30 6.64 14.49
N VAL A 47 2.17 5.70 14.14
CA VAL A 47 1.76 4.34 13.73
C VAL A 47 0.92 3.67 14.82
N LEU A 48 1.43 3.58 16.05
CA LEU A 48 0.70 2.89 17.13
C LEU A 48 -0.65 3.54 17.47
N ASN A 49 -0.77 4.86 17.32
CA ASN A 49 -2.02 5.59 17.51
C ASN A 49 -3.08 5.21 16.47
N ASN A 50 -2.67 4.83 15.26
CA ASN A 50 -3.56 4.47 14.17
C ASN A 50 -3.88 2.97 14.11
N ILE A 51 -3.45 2.18 15.10
CA ILE A 51 -3.72 0.74 15.14
C ILE A 51 -4.72 0.43 16.25
N GLY A 52 -5.82 -0.21 15.88
CA GLY A 52 -6.82 -0.65 16.86
C GLY A 52 -6.39 -1.88 17.67
N PRO A 53 -7.12 -2.18 18.76
CA PRO A 53 -8.25 -1.43 19.30
C PRO A 53 -7.82 -0.28 20.23
N ASP A 54 -6.55 -0.25 20.64
CA ASP A 54 -6.05 0.63 21.71
C ASP A 54 -5.46 1.96 21.20
N GLY A 55 -5.32 2.11 19.88
CA GLY A 55 -4.76 3.30 19.26
C GLY A 55 -5.63 4.54 19.47
N SER A 56 -5.02 5.63 19.95
CA SER A 56 -5.71 6.88 20.27
C SER A 56 -6.43 7.56 19.09
N LYS A 57 -6.05 7.20 17.85
CA LYS A 57 -6.60 7.71 16.59
C LYS A 57 -7.37 6.64 15.80
N ALA A 58 -7.52 5.44 16.35
CA ALA A 58 -8.20 4.30 15.73
C ALA A 58 -9.45 3.87 16.50
N SER A 59 -10.17 4.82 17.12
CA SER A 59 -11.38 4.52 17.89
C SER A 59 -12.45 3.84 17.02
N GLY A 60 -12.91 2.66 17.44
CA GLY A 60 -13.85 1.83 16.70
C GLY A 60 -13.21 0.83 15.74
N ALA A 61 -11.89 0.89 15.52
CA ALA A 61 -11.17 -0.13 14.78
C ALA A 61 -11.01 -1.41 15.62
N GLY A 62 -11.09 -2.57 14.95
CA GLY A 62 -10.75 -3.86 15.54
C GLY A 62 -9.23 -4.02 15.73
N ASN A 63 -8.68 -5.20 15.48
CA ASN A 63 -7.23 -5.43 15.53
C ASN A 63 -6.51 -4.98 14.23
N TYR A 64 -7.03 -3.95 13.57
CA TYR A 64 -6.62 -3.54 12.22
C TYR A 64 -5.83 -2.22 12.23
N VAL A 65 -4.98 -2.06 11.22
CA VAL A 65 -4.20 -0.83 10.99
C VAL A 65 -5.05 0.10 10.15
N VAL A 66 -5.39 1.28 10.67
CA VAL A 66 -6.11 2.30 9.92
C VAL A 66 -5.09 3.10 9.09
N ALA A 67 -5.41 3.40 7.82
CA ALA A 67 -4.50 4.20 6.98
C ALA A 67 -4.35 5.63 7.51
N SER A 68 -5.45 6.30 7.85
CA SER A 68 -5.45 7.61 8.50
C SER A 68 -6.72 7.80 9.37
N PRO A 69 -6.66 8.61 10.44
CA PRO A 69 -7.85 9.01 11.20
C PRO A 69 -8.84 9.90 10.43
N SER A 70 -8.48 10.39 9.23
CA SER A 70 -9.34 11.25 8.42
C SER A 70 -10.60 10.53 7.95
N LYS A 71 -11.77 11.16 8.13
CA LYS A 71 -13.12 10.59 7.85
C LYS A 71 -13.94 11.34 6.80
N VAL A 72 -13.40 12.37 6.16
CA VAL A 72 -14.20 13.30 5.33
C VAL A 72 -13.58 13.56 3.97
N ASN A 73 -12.50 14.35 3.90
CA ASN A 73 -11.89 14.71 2.62
C ASN A 73 -10.35 14.73 2.71
N PRO A 74 -9.68 13.63 2.34
CA PRO A 74 -10.28 12.35 1.94
C PRO A 74 -10.71 11.50 3.16
N ASP A 75 -11.69 10.62 2.97
CA ASP A 75 -12.07 9.60 3.97
C ASP A 75 -11.15 8.38 3.85
N TYR A 76 -10.23 8.25 4.80
CA TYR A 76 -9.19 7.21 4.87
C TYR A 76 -9.33 6.32 6.11
N PHE A 77 -10.49 6.37 6.78
CA PHE A 77 -10.74 5.59 7.98
C PHE A 77 -11.13 4.14 7.63
N TYR A 78 -10.19 3.43 7.01
CA TYR A 78 -10.29 2.04 6.56
C TYR A 78 -8.96 1.32 6.78
N THR A 79 -8.96 -0.01 6.69
CA THR A 79 -7.74 -0.82 6.66
C THR A 79 -7.44 -1.26 5.24
N TRP A 80 -6.27 -0.87 4.73
CA TRP A 80 -5.75 -1.38 3.46
C TRP A 80 -4.84 -2.58 3.71
N THR A 81 -4.98 -3.63 2.93
CA THR A 81 -4.11 -4.82 3.00
C THR A 81 -2.64 -4.41 2.82
N ARG A 82 -2.35 -3.49 1.90
CA ARG A 82 -1.00 -3.01 1.63
C ARG A 82 -0.42 -2.22 2.80
N ASP A 83 -1.08 -1.14 3.20
CA ASP A 83 -0.63 -0.24 4.27
C ASP A 83 -0.43 -1.01 5.58
N SER A 84 -1.39 -1.89 5.90
CA SER A 84 -1.32 -2.71 7.11
C SER A 84 -0.16 -3.71 7.06
N ALA A 85 0.14 -4.32 5.91
CA ALA A 85 1.27 -5.23 5.74
C ALA A 85 2.63 -4.52 5.75
N LEU A 86 2.76 -3.38 5.08
CA LEU A 86 3.99 -2.57 5.09
C LEU A 86 4.28 -2.01 6.49
N THR A 87 3.24 -1.55 7.19
CA THR A 87 3.33 -1.12 8.58
C THR A 87 3.70 -2.27 9.49
N LEU A 88 3.10 -3.46 9.31
CA LEU A 88 3.50 -4.65 10.06
C LEU A 88 4.98 -4.98 9.81
N LYS A 89 5.45 -4.93 8.56
CA LYS A 89 6.85 -5.21 8.24
C LYS A 89 7.79 -4.28 9.01
N MET A 90 7.46 -2.99 9.07
CA MET A 90 8.21 -2.02 9.88
C MET A 90 8.16 -2.37 11.38
N LEU A 91 6.99 -2.71 11.93
CA LEU A 91 6.84 -3.09 13.34
C LEU A 91 7.63 -4.36 13.68
N VAL A 92 7.64 -5.35 12.78
CA VAL A 92 8.43 -6.58 12.93
C VAL A 92 9.92 -6.26 12.92
N ASP A 93 10.38 -5.36 12.06
CA ASP A 93 11.79 -4.93 12.04
C ASP A 93 12.17 -4.16 13.31
N GLU A 94 11.37 -3.18 13.74
CA GLU A 94 11.54 -2.49 15.03
C GLU A 94 11.56 -3.47 16.20
N PHE A 95 10.65 -4.45 16.17
CA PHE A 95 10.60 -5.52 17.14
C PHE A 95 11.90 -6.31 17.14
N ILE A 96 12.40 -6.76 15.98
CA ILE A 96 13.66 -7.52 15.83
C ILE A 96 14.87 -6.71 16.32
N PHE A 97 14.92 -5.40 16.03
CA PHE A 97 16.01 -4.51 16.44
C PHE A 97 16.00 -4.12 17.92
N GLY A 98 14.96 -4.49 18.68
CA GLY A 98 15.02 -4.46 20.15
C GLY A 98 13.72 -4.07 20.83
N ASN A 99 12.75 -3.50 20.13
CA ASN A 99 11.50 -3.07 20.74
C ASN A 99 10.52 -4.24 20.96
N ARG A 100 10.86 -5.10 21.92
CA ARG A 100 10.11 -6.34 22.21
C ARG A 100 8.68 -6.09 22.69
N ALA A 101 8.36 -4.88 23.16
CA ALA A 101 7.01 -4.48 23.56
C ALA A 101 6.00 -4.45 22.41
N LEU A 102 6.46 -4.49 21.15
CA LEU A 102 5.61 -4.53 19.96
C LEU A 102 4.99 -5.91 19.69
N GLN A 103 5.48 -6.99 20.32
CA GLN A 103 5.03 -8.35 20.04
C GLN A 103 3.52 -8.56 20.19
N PRO A 104 2.84 -8.06 21.25
CA PRO A 104 1.39 -8.21 21.37
C PRO A 104 0.63 -7.59 20.19
N GLN A 105 1.12 -6.48 19.63
CA GLN A 105 0.50 -5.83 18.48
C GLN A 105 0.70 -6.64 17.19
N ILE A 106 1.89 -7.22 17.00
CA ILE A 106 2.18 -8.15 15.90
C ILE A 106 1.25 -9.37 15.97
N GLU A 107 1.04 -9.92 17.18
CA GLU A 107 0.17 -11.09 17.36
C GLU A 107 -1.31 -10.78 17.16
N LYS A 108 -1.77 -9.57 17.52
CA LYS A 108 -3.11 -9.08 17.17
C LYS A 108 -3.28 -9.02 15.65
N TYR A 109 -2.29 -8.53 14.91
CA TYR A 109 -2.32 -8.49 13.45
C TYR A 109 -2.39 -9.89 12.83
N VAL A 110 -1.60 -10.86 13.33
CA VAL A 110 -1.64 -12.27 12.88
C VAL A 110 -3.08 -12.80 12.95
N LYS A 111 -3.75 -12.60 14.09
CA LYS A 111 -5.15 -13.01 14.26
C LYS A 111 -6.11 -12.24 13.34
N ALA A 112 -5.92 -10.92 13.22
CA ALA A 112 -6.76 -10.06 12.39
C ALA A 112 -6.74 -10.51 10.92
N GLN A 113 -5.55 -10.74 10.36
CA GLN A 113 -5.41 -11.17 8.97
C GLN A 113 -5.89 -12.60 8.72
N ALA A 114 -5.74 -13.51 9.71
CA ALA A 114 -6.30 -14.85 9.62
C ALA A 114 -7.83 -14.82 9.44
N ILE A 115 -8.51 -13.92 10.15
CA ILE A 115 -9.96 -13.69 10.00
C ILE A 115 -10.25 -12.99 8.67
N LEU A 116 -9.53 -11.92 8.35
CA LEU A 116 -9.75 -11.10 7.17
C LEU A 116 -9.65 -11.90 5.85
N GLN A 117 -8.72 -12.85 5.76
CA GLN A 117 -8.60 -13.75 4.59
C GLN A 117 -9.90 -14.49 4.26
N THR A 118 -10.78 -14.73 5.25
CA THR A 118 -12.03 -15.46 5.07
C THR A 118 -13.22 -14.58 4.71
N VAL A 119 -13.05 -13.25 4.71
CA VAL A 119 -14.14 -12.29 4.47
C VAL A 119 -14.46 -12.21 2.98
N THR A 120 -15.66 -12.67 2.61
CA THR A 120 -16.22 -12.45 1.27
C THR A 120 -16.35 -10.96 0.98
N ASN A 121 -15.89 -10.53 -0.19
CA ASN A 121 -15.82 -9.12 -0.57
C ASN A 121 -16.04 -8.96 -2.09
N PRO A 122 -16.10 -7.71 -2.61
CA PRO A 122 -16.35 -7.49 -4.04
C PRO A 122 -15.30 -8.04 -5.01
N SER A 123 -14.05 -8.29 -4.59
CA SER A 123 -13.06 -9.01 -5.42
C SER A 123 -13.37 -10.51 -5.51
N GLY A 124 -14.08 -11.07 -4.53
CA GLY A 124 -14.59 -12.43 -4.54
C GLY A 124 -14.59 -13.09 -3.16
N THR A 125 -14.67 -14.42 -3.16
CA THR A 125 -14.71 -15.26 -1.96
C THR A 125 -13.36 -15.88 -1.65
N PHE A 126 -13.18 -16.33 -0.40
CA PHE A 126 -12.00 -17.07 0.04
C PHE A 126 -11.91 -18.47 -0.58
N LEU A 127 -13.03 -19.20 -0.63
CA LEU A 127 -13.14 -20.51 -1.25
C LEU A 127 -14.06 -20.46 -2.46
N PRO A 128 -13.80 -21.24 -3.53
CA PRO A 128 -12.71 -22.22 -3.64
C PRO A 128 -11.40 -21.65 -4.22
N HIS A 129 -11.42 -20.41 -4.74
CA HIS A 129 -10.34 -19.87 -5.58
C HIS A 129 -9.55 -18.71 -4.96
N GLY A 130 -9.80 -18.34 -3.70
CA GLY A 130 -9.03 -17.29 -3.01
C GLY A 130 -9.16 -15.88 -3.58
N LEU A 131 -10.11 -15.62 -4.48
CA LEU A 131 -10.27 -14.33 -5.17
C LEU A 131 -10.38 -13.14 -4.20
N GLY A 132 -11.01 -13.35 -3.04
CA GLY A 132 -11.18 -12.31 -2.01
C GLY A 132 -9.86 -11.81 -1.42
N LEU A 133 -8.74 -12.54 -1.53
CA LEU A 133 -7.44 -12.09 -1.03
C LEU A 133 -6.90 -10.87 -1.81
N GLY A 134 -7.39 -10.63 -3.03
CA GLY A 134 -7.04 -9.49 -3.85
C GLY A 134 -7.75 -8.18 -3.50
N GLU A 135 -8.65 -8.18 -2.51
CA GLU A 135 -9.34 -6.95 -2.10
C GLU A 135 -8.37 -6.01 -1.38
N PRO A 136 -8.25 -4.75 -1.83
CA PRO A 136 -7.29 -3.82 -1.27
C PRO A 136 -7.71 -3.25 0.08
N LYS A 137 -9.02 -3.02 0.29
CA LYS A 137 -9.55 -2.21 1.40
C LYS A 137 -10.74 -2.88 2.09
N TYR A 138 -10.80 -2.74 3.40
CA TYR A 138 -11.89 -3.21 4.26
C TYR A 138 -12.26 -2.12 5.27
N GLU A 139 -13.44 -2.22 5.86
CA GLU A 139 -13.83 -1.42 7.01
C GLU A 139 -12.88 -1.67 8.20
N VAL A 140 -12.73 -0.69 9.10
CA VAL A 140 -11.78 -0.79 10.22
C VAL A 140 -12.13 -1.86 11.25
N ASP A 141 -13.34 -2.41 11.22
CA ASP A 141 -13.78 -3.55 12.03
C ASP A 141 -13.49 -4.91 11.35
N GLY A 142 -12.95 -4.89 10.13
CA GLY A 142 -12.65 -6.07 9.32
C GLY A 142 -13.81 -6.55 8.45
N THR A 143 -14.92 -5.81 8.39
CA THR A 143 -16.01 -6.11 7.47
C THR A 143 -15.70 -5.64 6.05
N ARG A 144 -16.42 -6.20 5.08
CA ARG A 144 -16.21 -5.90 3.65
C ARG A 144 -16.56 -4.44 3.33
N PHE A 145 -15.68 -3.78 2.59
CA PHE A 145 -15.99 -2.49 1.96
C PHE A 145 -16.76 -2.72 0.65
N ASN A 146 -17.92 -2.09 0.49
CA ASN A 146 -18.83 -2.35 -0.66
C ASN A 146 -18.82 -1.27 -1.74
N GLY A 147 -18.14 -0.14 -1.53
CA GLY A 147 -18.03 0.90 -2.55
C GLY A 147 -17.26 0.45 -3.78
N ALA A 148 -17.50 1.12 -4.92
CA ALA A 148 -16.65 0.98 -6.10
C ALA A 148 -15.21 1.39 -5.79
N TRP A 149 -14.23 0.66 -6.34
CA TRP A 149 -12.81 0.87 -6.07
C TRP A 149 -11.93 0.21 -7.12
N GLY A 150 -10.66 0.63 -7.20
CA GLY A 150 -9.64 0.00 -8.03
C GLY A 150 -9.23 -1.37 -7.48
N ARG A 151 -9.97 -2.42 -7.85
CA ARG A 151 -9.79 -3.81 -7.41
C ARG A 151 -9.78 -4.80 -8.58
N PRO A 152 -9.13 -5.98 -8.46
CA PRO A 152 -8.28 -6.38 -7.36
C PRO A 152 -6.92 -5.67 -7.40
N GLN A 153 -6.25 -5.61 -6.25
CA GLN A 153 -4.83 -5.25 -6.17
C GLN A 153 -4.07 -6.48 -5.70
N ARG A 154 -3.01 -6.85 -6.45
CA ARG A 154 -2.38 -8.18 -6.31
C ARG A 154 -1.08 -8.17 -5.50
N ASP A 155 -0.73 -7.03 -4.92
CA ASP A 155 0.46 -6.82 -4.09
C ASP A 155 0.22 -7.10 -2.61
N GLY A 156 -1.01 -6.84 -2.11
CA GLY A 156 -1.39 -7.04 -0.71
C GLY A 156 -1.01 -8.41 -0.14
N PRO A 157 -1.39 -9.54 -0.78
CA PRO A 157 -0.99 -10.88 -0.33
C PRO A 157 0.52 -11.08 -0.28
N ALA A 158 1.28 -10.60 -1.27
CA ALA A 158 2.74 -10.70 -1.26
C ALA A 158 3.36 -9.96 -0.07
N LEU A 159 2.91 -8.73 0.19
CA LEU A 159 3.42 -7.90 1.27
C LEU A 159 3.06 -8.47 2.65
N ARG A 160 1.83 -8.98 2.81
CA ARG A 160 1.40 -9.65 4.04
C ARG A 160 2.23 -10.91 4.30
N ALA A 161 2.46 -11.73 3.27
CA ALA A 161 3.34 -12.88 3.38
C ALA A 161 4.77 -12.45 3.81
N ILE A 162 5.35 -11.43 3.17
CA ILE A 162 6.69 -10.92 3.50
C ILE A 162 6.79 -10.48 4.98
N ALA A 163 5.80 -9.74 5.48
CA ALA A 163 5.79 -9.30 6.89
C ALA A 163 5.72 -10.49 7.87
N LEU A 164 4.85 -11.46 7.58
CA LEU A 164 4.68 -12.66 8.42
C LEU A 164 5.86 -13.63 8.32
N MET A 165 6.54 -13.71 7.18
CA MET A 165 7.77 -14.50 7.01
C MET A 165 8.92 -13.95 7.83
N ALA A 166 9.09 -12.62 7.89
CA ALA A 166 10.08 -11.97 8.74
C ALA A 166 9.86 -12.33 10.23
N TYR A 167 8.61 -12.25 10.71
CA TYR A 167 8.27 -12.62 12.08
C TYR A 167 8.45 -14.12 12.33
N SER A 168 8.06 -14.97 11.38
CA SER A 168 8.22 -16.43 11.46
C SER A 168 9.69 -16.85 11.56
N ASN A 169 10.59 -16.22 10.79
CA ASN A 169 12.03 -16.46 10.91
C ASN A 169 12.56 -16.08 12.31
N TRP A 170 12.09 -14.97 12.88
CA TRP A 170 12.44 -14.61 14.26
C TRP A 170 11.95 -15.67 15.26
N LEU A 171 10.70 -16.12 15.14
CA LEU A 171 10.13 -17.15 16.01
C LEU A 171 10.92 -18.47 15.97
N ILE A 172 11.33 -18.92 14.77
CA ILE A 172 12.14 -20.13 14.60
C ILE A 172 13.46 -19.99 15.36
N ASN A 173 14.14 -18.86 15.21
CA ASN A 173 15.41 -18.57 15.89
C ASN A 173 15.28 -18.43 17.41
N HIS A 174 14.05 -18.35 17.94
CA HIS A 174 13.75 -18.25 19.37
C HIS A 174 12.97 -19.49 19.88
N ASN A 175 13.17 -20.65 19.25
CA ASN A 175 12.59 -21.94 19.65
C ASN A 175 11.06 -22.01 19.59
N GLN A 176 10.43 -21.16 18.76
CA GLN A 176 8.97 -21.12 18.56
C GLN A 176 8.57 -21.67 17.17
N LEU A 177 9.27 -22.72 16.70
CA LEU A 177 9.03 -23.40 15.42
C LEU A 177 7.55 -23.80 15.25
N GLN A 178 6.93 -24.35 16.28
CA GLN A 178 5.53 -24.79 16.23
C GLN A 178 4.56 -23.63 16.03
N ARG A 179 4.84 -22.45 16.60
CA ARG A 179 4.01 -21.26 16.35
C ARG A 179 4.13 -20.82 14.90
N ALA A 180 5.35 -20.72 14.38
CA ALA A 180 5.58 -20.38 12.98
C ALA A 180 4.87 -21.39 12.03
N LYS A 181 5.01 -22.70 12.30
CA LYS A 181 4.44 -23.76 11.47
C LYS A 181 2.92 -23.89 11.54
N LEU A 182 2.34 -23.88 12.74
CA LEU A 182 0.93 -24.24 12.93
C LEU A 182 0.01 -23.04 12.94
N VAL A 183 0.50 -21.86 13.33
CA VAL A 183 -0.31 -20.65 13.47
C VAL A 183 -0.12 -19.71 12.28
N ILE A 184 1.13 -19.38 11.95
CA ILE A 184 1.40 -18.31 10.97
C ILE A 184 1.48 -18.84 9.54
N TRP A 185 2.13 -19.99 9.32
CA TRP A 185 2.28 -20.57 7.99
C TRP A 185 0.97 -20.75 7.21
N PRO A 186 -0.16 -21.17 7.80
CA PRO A 186 -1.42 -21.26 7.05
C PRO A 186 -1.89 -19.93 6.44
N ILE A 187 -1.62 -18.80 7.11
CA ILE A 187 -1.92 -17.47 6.57
C ILE A 187 -1.02 -17.19 5.35
N ILE A 188 0.29 -17.42 5.51
CA ILE A 188 1.30 -17.25 4.46
C ILE A 188 0.98 -18.15 3.26
N ALA A 189 0.60 -19.40 3.48
CA ALA A 189 0.30 -20.37 2.44
C ALA A 189 -0.89 -19.95 1.56
N ASN A 190 -1.93 -19.34 2.14
CA ASN A 190 -3.04 -18.78 1.38
C ASN A 190 -2.60 -17.61 0.50
N ASP A 191 -1.78 -16.71 1.05
CA ASP A 191 -1.25 -15.56 0.30
C ASP A 191 -0.34 -15.99 -0.86
N LEU A 192 0.53 -16.98 -0.62
CA LEU A 192 1.39 -17.58 -1.64
C LEU A 192 0.61 -18.33 -2.71
N SER A 193 -0.48 -19.00 -2.32
CA SER A 193 -1.39 -19.66 -3.25
C SER A 193 -2.05 -18.64 -4.17
N TYR A 194 -2.50 -17.51 -3.61
CA TYR A 194 -3.07 -16.42 -4.39
C TYR A 194 -2.07 -15.85 -5.40
N ILE A 195 -0.87 -15.46 -4.95
CA ILE A 195 0.11 -14.92 -5.91
C ILE A 195 0.56 -16.00 -6.90
N GLY A 196 0.65 -17.27 -6.51
CA GLY A 196 0.95 -18.39 -7.41
C GLY A 196 -0.09 -18.54 -8.54
N GLU A 197 -1.36 -18.35 -8.22
CA GLU A 197 -2.48 -18.50 -9.16
C GLU A 197 -2.69 -17.27 -10.03
N TYR A 198 -2.42 -16.07 -9.50
CA TYR A 198 -2.87 -14.81 -10.10
C TYR A 198 -1.76 -13.80 -10.46
N TRP A 199 -0.47 -14.05 -10.20
CA TRP A 199 0.60 -13.08 -10.49
C TRP A 199 0.64 -12.64 -11.97
N ASN A 200 0.33 -13.55 -12.89
CA ASN A 200 0.33 -13.32 -14.33
C ASN A 200 -1.03 -12.79 -14.86
N GLN A 201 -1.86 -12.21 -13.98
CA GLN A 201 -3.08 -11.50 -14.37
C GLN A 201 -2.94 -10.03 -14.00
N THR A 202 -3.55 -9.15 -14.80
CA THR A 202 -3.58 -7.72 -14.49
C THR A 202 -4.31 -7.45 -13.18
N GLY A 203 -3.97 -6.33 -12.55
CA GLY A 203 -4.60 -5.79 -11.35
C GLY A 203 -4.34 -4.30 -11.28
N TYR A 204 -4.96 -3.63 -10.31
CA TYR A 204 -4.66 -2.23 -10.05
C TYR A 204 -3.28 -2.09 -9.41
N ASP A 205 -2.57 -1.03 -9.80
CA ASP A 205 -1.28 -0.67 -9.24
C ASP A 205 -1.39 -0.16 -7.81
N LEU A 206 -0.24 0.15 -7.20
CA LEU A 206 -0.25 0.63 -5.81
C LEU A 206 -1.01 1.96 -5.65
N TRP A 207 -1.13 2.78 -6.69
CA TRP A 207 -1.89 4.02 -6.59
C TRP A 207 -3.40 3.85 -6.74
N GLU A 208 -3.86 2.60 -6.93
CA GLU A 208 -5.27 2.24 -7.01
C GLU A 208 -5.96 2.82 -8.27
N GLU A 209 -5.16 3.11 -9.31
CA GLU A 209 -5.58 3.89 -10.48
C GLU A 209 -5.42 3.13 -11.79
N VAL A 210 -4.30 2.43 -11.97
CA VAL A 210 -3.92 1.85 -13.26
C VAL A 210 -4.15 0.34 -13.23
N LEU A 211 -5.14 -0.12 -14.00
CA LEU A 211 -5.36 -1.55 -14.25
C LEU A 211 -4.36 -2.04 -15.31
N GLY A 212 -3.33 -2.77 -14.88
CA GLY A 212 -2.27 -3.26 -15.76
C GLY A 212 -1.36 -4.25 -15.04
N SER A 213 -0.08 -4.27 -15.39
CA SER A 213 0.96 -5.00 -14.66
C SER A 213 1.91 -4.00 -14.01
N SER A 214 1.92 -3.95 -12.68
CA SER A 214 2.72 -2.99 -11.91
C SER A 214 4.06 -3.56 -11.46
N PHE A 215 5.12 -2.77 -11.61
CA PHE A 215 6.49 -3.10 -11.22
C PHE A 215 6.58 -3.44 -9.73
N PHE A 216 6.02 -2.57 -8.89
CA PHE A 216 5.99 -2.75 -7.43
C PHE A 216 5.34 -4.09 -7.05
N THR A 217 4.20 -4.41 -7.67
CA THR A 217 3.47 -5.65 -7.42
C THR A 217 4.31 -6.87 -7.77
N VAL A 218 4.84 -6.95 -9.00
CA VAL A 218 5.60 -8.12 -9.46
C VAL A 218 6.89 -8.30 -8.67
N GLN A 219 7.58 -7.21 -8.33
CA GLN A 219 8.83 -7.26 -7.57
C GLN A 219 8.61 -7.83 -6.15
N ASN A 220 7.55 -7.42 -5.47
CA ASN A 220 7.19 -7.95 -4.16
C ASN A 220 6.65 -9.40 -4.22
N GLN A 221 5.91 -9.76 -5.28
CA GLN A 221 5.49 -11.15 -5.50
C GLN A 221 6.68 -12.08 -5.68
N HIS A 222 7.68 -11.67 -6.48
CA HIS A 222 8.92 -12.42 -6.65
C HIS A 222 9.65 -12.63 -5.32
N ARG A 223 9.86 -11.55 -4.55
CA ARG A 223 10.45 -11.64 -3.21
C ARG A 223 9.67 -12.64 -2.34
N ALA A 224 8.35 -12.56 -2.34
CA ALA A 224 7.50 -13.43 -1.53
C ALA A 224 7.70 -14.91 -1.86
N PHE A 225 7.77 -15.29 -3.15
CA PHE A 225 8.04 -16.69 -3.53
C PHE A 225 9.40 -17.18 -3.07
N VAL A 226 10.45 -16.37 -3.23
CA VAL A 226 11.82 -16.75 -2.85
C VAL A 226 11.95 -16.89 -1.33
N GLU A 227 11.50 -15.89 -0.58
CA GLU A 227 11.57 -15.89 0.88
C GLU A 227 10.74 -17.05 1.47
N ALA A 228 9.61 -17.39 0.82
CA ALA A 228 8.77 -18.51 1.20
C ALA A 228 9.44 -19.86 0.98
N GLY A 229 10.15 -20.08 -0.13
CA GLY A 229 10.90 -21.31 -0.35
C GLY A 229 11.91 -21.56 0.77
N ASN A 230 12.61 -20.50 1.21
CA ASN A 230 13.56 -20.55 2.32
C ASN A 230 12.88 -20.88 3.65
N LEU A 231 11.74 -20.26 3.95
CA LEU A 231 10.98 -20.52 5.19
C LEU A 231 10.35 -21.92 5.19
N ALA A 232 9.75 -22.34 4.07
CA ALA A 232 9.10 -23.64 3.93
C ALA A 232 10.06 -24.80 4.21
N ASN A 233 11.30 -24.69 3.71
CA ASN A 233 12.38 -25.64 4.02
C ASN A 233 12.67 -25.73 5.53
N LYS A 234 12.72 -24.60 6.25
CA LYS A 234 12.92 -24.59 7.71
C LYS A 234 11.75 -25.18 8.47
N LEU A 235 10.53 -24.99 7.96
CA LEU A 235 9.30 -25.50 8.57
C LEU A 235 9.00 -26.97 8.23
N GLY A 236 9.62 -27.52 7.18
CA GLY A 236 9.31 -28.84 6.65
C GLY A 236 7.87 -28.90 6.11
N VAL A 237 7.55 -27.97 5.21
CA VAL A 237 6.27 -27.83 4.50
C VAL A 237 6.54 -27.49 3.02
N GLU A 238 5.56 -27.66 2.14
CA GLU A 238 5.66 -27.24 0.74
C GLU A 238 5.38 -25.75 0.58
N SER A 239 6.06 -25.08 -0.36
CA SER A 239 5.86 -23.66 -0.66
C SER A 239 4.96 -23.49 -1.89
N PRO A 240 3.73 -22.98 -1.75
CA PRO A 240 2.83 -22.75 -2.88
C PRO A 240 3.42 -21.77 -3.89
N GLY A 241 3.32 -22.10 -5.17
CA GLY A 241 3.73 -21.21 -6.27
C GLY A 241 5.23 -20.94 -6.38
N TYR A 242 6.10 -21.63 -5.63
CA TYR A 242 7.56 -21.40 -5.63
C TYR A 242 8.20 -21.36 -7.03
N LEU A 243 7.74 -22.22 -7.95
CA LEU A 243 8.26 -22.25 -9.32
C LEU A 243 7.97 -20.98 -10.12
N ASN A 244 6.95 -20.20 -9.75
CA ASN A 244 6.64 -18.92 -10.41
C ASN A 244 7.65 -17.82 -10.09
N ALA A 245 8.51 -17.99 -9.08
CA ALA A 245 9.59 -17.03 -8.78
C ALA A 245 10.48 -16.78 -10.01
N LEU A 246 10.80 -17.84 -10.76
CA LEU A 246 11.66 -17.73 -11.94
C LEU A 246 11.00 -16.94 -13.05
N GLU A 247 9.71 -17.14 -13.29
CA GLU A 247 8.95 -16.45 -14.34
C GLU A 247 8.67 -15.00 -13.96
N ALA A 248 8.33 -14.72 -12.69
CA ALA A 248 8.20 -13.35 -12.19
C ALA A 248 9.54 -12.58 -12.34
N LEU A 249 10.66 -13.21 -12.02
CA LEU A 249 12.00 -12.62 -12.22
C LEU A 249 12.31 -12.38 -13.70
N CYS A 250 11.95 -13.31 -14.58
CA CYS A 250 12.11 -13.13 -16.02
C CYS A 250 11.33 -11.91 -16.49
N PHE A 251 10.05 -11.82 -16.09
CA PHE A 251 9.16 -10.74 -16.48
C PHE A 251 9.68 -9.37 -15.98
N LEU A 252 10.17 -9.29 -14.74
CA LEU A 252 10.84 -8.10 -14.19
C LEU A 252 12.04 -7.68 -15.03
N ASN A 253 12.90 -8.63 -15.41
CA ASN A 253 14.13 -8.36 -16.13
C ASN A 253 13.90 -7.88 -17.57
N GLN A 254 12.86 -8.40 -18.23
CA GLN A 254 12.65 -8.21 -19.67
C GLN A 254 11.64 -7.12 -20.01
N SER A 255 10.67 -6.81 -19.14
CA SER A 255 9.45 -6.10 -19.58
C SER A 255 9.32 -4.67 -19.07
N PHE A 256 9.86 -4.35 -17.89
CA PHE A 256 9.65 -3.03 -17.27
C PHE A 256 10.75 -2.02 -17.63
N TRP A 257 11.92 -2.45 -18.07
CA TRP A 257 13.02 -1.57 -18.45
C TRP A 257 12.91 -1.15 -19.91
N ASN A 258 12.76 0.16 -20.17
CA ASN A 258 12.59 0.68 -21.54
C ASN A 258 13.90 1.06 -22.26
N GLY A 259 15.05 0.86 -21.62
CA GLY A 259 16.36 1.31 -22.13
C GLY A 259 16.96 2.49 -21.35
N GLU A 260 16.15 3.27 -20.64
CA GLU A 260 16.59 4.45 -19.89
C GLU A 260 16.08 4.48 -18.43
N TYR A 261 14.84 4.07 -18.21
CA TYR A 261 14.19 4.03 -16.89
C TYR A 261 13.20 2.85 -16.80
N ILE A 262 12.64 2.65 -15.60
CA ILE A 262 11.64 1.61 -15.34
C ILE A 262 10.25 2.21 -15.62
N VAL A 263 9.52 1.64 -16.58
CA VAL A 263 8.11 1.96 -16.83
C VAL A 263 7.29 1.22 -15.79
N SER A 264 6.78 1.93 -14.78
CA SER A 264 6.25 1.28 -13.58
C SER A 264 4.94 0.51 -13.77
N ASN A 265 4.20 0.79 -14.85
CA ASN A 265 2.97 0.08 -15.21
C ASN A 265 3.00 -0.23 -16.71
N ILE A 266 2.88 -1.51 -17.08
CA ILE A 266 2.87 -2.00 -18.47
C ILE A 266 1.61 -2.81 -18.75
N ASN A 267 1.49 -3.33 -19.98
CA ASN A 267 0.29 -4.04 -20.47
C ASN A 267 -0.98 -3.18 -20.47
N ILE A 268 -0.80 -1.87 -20.67
CA ILE A 268 -1.85 -0.86 -20.74
C ILE A 268 -1.35 0.31 -21.58
N ASP A 269 -2.26 1.03 -22.23
CA ASP A 269 -1.99 2.34 -22.79
C ASP A 269 -2.83 3.37 -22.02
N ASN A 270 -2.19 4.08 -21.09
CA ASN A 270 -2.82 5.08 -20.22
C ASN A 270 -2.28 6.50 -20.45
N GLY A 271 -1.44 6.70 -21.47
CA GLY A 271 -0.81 7.99 -21.79
C GLY A 271 0.19 8.53 -20.76
N ARG A 272 0.56 7.77 -19.71
CA ARG A 272 1.58 8.19 -18.72
C ARG A 272 2.99 7.84 -19.22
N THR A 273 3.98 8.61 -18.80
CA THR A 273 5.40 8.39 -19.11
C THR A 273 5.97 7.09 -18.54
N GLY A 274 5.37 6.57 -17.47
CA GLY A 274 5.84 5.42 -16.71
C GLY A 274 6.85 5.74 -15.60
N LEU A 275 7.36 6.99 -15.54
CA LEU A 275 8.19 7.47 -14.45
C LEU A 275 7.33 7.67 -13.20
N ASP A 276 7.56 6.82 -12.22
CA ASP A 276 6.68 6.72 -11.06
C ASP A 276 7.49 6.31 -9.80
N GLY A 277 7.19 6.93 -8.67
CA GLY A 277 7.72 6.61 -7.34
C GLY A 277 7.45 5.16 -6.92
N ALA A 278 6.49 4.48 -7.55
CA ALA A 278 6.28 3.03 -7.48
C ALA A 278 7.58 2.23 -7.64
N SER A 279 8.43 2.65 -8.57
CA SER A 279 9.71 2.00 -8.85
C SER A 279 10.74 2.17 -7.73
N ILE A 280 10.74 3.33 -7.05
CA ILE A 280 11.58 3.59 -5.87
C ILE A 280 11.07 2.74 -4.70
N LEU A 281 9.75 2.75 -4.46
CA LEU A 281 9.10 1.96 -3.42
C LEU A 281 9.35 0.46 -3.60
N GLY A 282 9.31 -0.02 -4.84
CA GLY A 282 9.61 -1.41 -5.18
C GLY A 282 11.03 -1.79 -4.75
N SER A 283 12.03 -1.00 -5.16
CA SER A 283 13.43 -1.28 -4.82
C SER A 283 13.70 -1.29 -3.31
N ILE A 284 13.11 -0.36 -2.53
CA ILE A 284 13.31 -0.37 -1.07
C ILE A 284 12.52 -1.50 -0.38
N SER A 285 11.35 -1.89 -0.91
CA SER A 285 10.54 -2.95 -0.31
C SER A 285 11.15 -4.35 -0.52
N ILE A 286 12.08 -4.50 -1.46
CA ILE A 286 12.83 -5.75 -1.71
C ILE A 286 14.31 -5.67 -1.36
N PHE A 287 14.72 -4.63 -0.62
CA PHE A 287 16.10 -4.44 -0.19
C PHE A 287 16.66 -5.70 0.49
N ASP A 288 17.85 -6.11 0.04
CA ASP A 288 18.65 -7.17 0.64
C ASP A 288 20.11 -6.71 0.74
N ILE A 289 20.66 -6.62 1.95
CA ILE A 289 22.05 -6.18 2.16
C ILE A 289 23.07 -7.09 1.44
N ASP A 290 22.74 -8.37 1.29
CA ASP A 290 23.57 -9.37 0.61
C ASP A 290 23.23 -9.49 -0.89
N GLY A 291 22.20 -8.76 -1.36
CA GLY A 291 21.76 -8.76 -2.74
C GLY A 291 22.77 -8.13 -3.70
N SER A 292 22.98 -8.77 -4.85
CA SER A 292 23.89 -8.28 -5.89
C SER A 292 23.33 -7.05 -6.61
N CYS A 293 24.17 -6.06 -6.90
CA CYS A 293 23.81 -4.91 -7.73
C CYS A 293 23.55 -5.28 -9.20
N ASP A 294 24.08 -6.43 -9.63
CA ASP A 294 23.87 -6.98 -10.97
C ASP A 294 22.63 -7.90 -11.01
N SER A 295 21.94 -8.08 -9.88
CA SER A 295 20.76 -8.94 -9.80
C SER A 295 19.60 -8.39 -10.63
N PRO A 296 18.89 -9.23 -11.40
CA PRO A 296 17.67 -8.86 -12.10
C PRO A 296 16.50 -8.50 -11.16
N ASN A 297 16.67 -8.69 -9.86
CA ASN A 297 15.76 -8.21 -8.81
C ASN A 297 15.75 -6.68 -8.65
N LEU A 298 16.67 -5.96 -9.32
CA LEU A 298 16.74 -4.49 -9.34
C LEU A 298 16.85 -3.88 -7.93
N GLN A 299 17.83 -4.39 -7.18
CA GLN A 299 18.26 -3.86 -5.88
C GLN A 299 18.60 -2.36 -5.97
N PRO A 300 18.51 -1.58 -4.86
CA PRO A 300 18.80 -0.15 -4.87
C PRO A 300 20.17 0.23 -5.47
N CYS A 301 21.20 -0.61 -5.26
CA CYS A 301 22.53 -0.38 -5.82
C CYS A 301 22.69 -0.72 -7.33
N SER A 302 21.64 -1.21 -7.99
CA SER A 302 21.67 -1.62 -9.40
C SER A 302 21.75 -0.43 -10.35
N SER A 303 22.53 -0.55 -11.42
CA SER A 303 22.67 0.52 -12.41
C SER A 303 21.35 0.97 -13.03
N ARG A 304 20.43 0.04 -13.30
CA ARG A 304 19.08 0.36 -13.81
C ARG A 304 18.24 1.07 -12.76
N ALA A 305 18.32 0.66 -11.50
CA ALA A 305 17.62 1.30 -10.39
C ALA A 305 18.12 2.73 -10.15
N LEU A 306 19.44 2.96 -10.23
CA LEU A 306 20.05 4.30 -10.09
C LEU A 306 19.69 5.22 -11.27
N SER A 307 19.69 4.71 -12.50
CA SER A 307 19.24 5.47 -13.69
C SER A 307 17.77 5.86 -13.54
N ASN A 308 16.94 4.90 -13.15
CA ASN A 308 15.53 5.11 -12.88
C ASN A 308 15.30 6.14 -11.76
N PHE A 309 15.97 5.99 -10.61
CA PHE A 309 15.89 6.92 -9.49
C PHE A 309 16.16 8.35 -9.94
N ARG A 310 17.23 8.56 -10.72
CA ARG A 310 17.57 9.85 -11.30
C ARG A 310 16.45 10.40 -12.19
N ALA A 311 15.92 9.58 -13.09
CA ALA A 311 14.87 10.00 -14.02
C ALA A 311 13.57 10.36 -13.28
N VAL A 312 13.13 9.50 -12.35
CA VAL A 312 11.93 9.72 -11.52
C VAL A 312 12.08 11.00 -10.69
N VAL A 313 13.19 11.15 -9.96
CA VAL A 313 13.44 12.38 -9.18
C VAL A 313 13.47 13.61 -10.07
N ASN A 314 14.10 13.56 -11.24
CA ASN A 314 14.15 14.73 -12.13
C ASN A 314 12.79 15.11 -12.71
N SER A 315 11.86 14.16 -12.86
CA SER A 315 10.49 14.45 -13.32
C SER A 315 9.72 15.40 -12.38
N PHE A 316 10.07 15.41 -11.08
CA PHE A 316 9.42 16.27 -10.08
C PHE A 316 10.02 17.67 -9.94
N ARG A 317 10.95 18.05 -10.82
CA ARG A 317 11.41 19.45 -10.92
C ARG A 317 10.28 20.41 -11.36
N ILE A 318 9.11 19.89 -11.74
CA ILE A 318 7.88 20.62 -12.04
C ILE A 318 7.19 21.28 -10.83
N TYR A 319 7.55 20.93 -9.60
CA TYR A 319 6.95 21.52 -8.40
C TYR A 319 7.56 22.88 -8.07
N GLY A 320 6.74 23.86 -7.69
CA GLY A 320 7.20 25.21 -7.37
C GLY A 320 8.21 25.23 -6.21
N ILE A 321 8.00 24.37 -5.21
CA ILE A 321 8.92 24.22 -4.06
C ILE A 321 10.29 23.64 -4.43
N ASN A 322 10.43 23.06 -5.63
CA ASN A 322 11.69 22.50 -6.13
C ASN A 322 12.47 23.48 -7.02
N ALA A 323 11.94 24.68 -7.26
CA ALA A 323 12.55 25.67 -8.14
C ALA A 323 13.97 26.07 -7.67
N GLY A 324 14.93 26.04 -8.59
CA GLY A 324 16.32 26.43 -8.33
C GLY A 324 17.16 25.40 -7.57
N ILE A 325 16.59 24.26 -7.15
CA ILE A 325 17.36 23.19 -6.49
C ILE A 325 18.15 22.39 -7.54
N ARG A 326 19.48 22.36 -7.35
CA ARG A 326 20.42 21.68 -8.26
C ARG A 326 20.24 20.16 -8.26
N ASN A 327 20.74 19.48 -9.29
CA ASN A 327 20.65 18.00 -9.41
C ASN A 327 21.45 17.25 -8.34
N ASN A 328 22.39 17.92 -7.67
CA ASN A 328 23.18 17.35 -6.57
C ASN A 328 22.55 17.55 -5.19
N SER A 329 21.27 17.93 -5.13
CA SER A 329 20.51 18.13 -3.90
C SER A 329 19.12 17.51 -4.04
N GLY A 330 18.68 16.87 -2.97
CA GLY A 330 17.37 16.24 -2.87
C GLY A 330 16.27 17.27 -3.03
N ILE A 331 15.11 16.79 -3.48
CA ILE A 331 13.92 17.60 -3.74
C ILE A 331 12.68 16.90 -3.18
N ALA A 332 11.55 17.58 -3.21
CA ALA A 332 10.27 16.98 -2.90
C ALA A 332 9.83 16.03 -4.05
N VAL A 333 9.46 14.80 -3.72
CA VAL A 333 9.13 13.72 -4.69
C VAL A 333 7.66 13.33 -4.52
N GLY A 334 6.93 13.24 -5.64
CA GLY A 334 5.52 12.80 -5.70
C GLY A 334 5.38 11.42 -6.33
N ARG A 335 4.14 11.02 -6.66
CA ARG A 335 3.83 9.70 -7.24
C ARG A 335 4.32 9.59 -8.68
N TYR A 336 3.80 10.41 -9.58
CA TYR A 336 4.19 10.52 -10.98
C TYR A 336 3.89 11.94 -11.48
N ALA A 337 4.50 12.37 -12.61
CA ALA A 337 4.45 13.77 -13.04
C ALA A 337 3.05 14.22 -13.50
N GLU A 338 2.25 13.27 -13.96
CA GLU A 338 0.87 13.44 -14.44
C GLU A 338 -0.17 13.38 -13.31
N ASP A 339 0.26 13.32 -12.04
CA ASP A 339 -0.63 13.21 -10.89
C ASP A 339 -1.55 14.43 -10.79
N VAL A 340 -2.84 14.17 -10.58
CA VAL A 340 -3.89 15.19 -10.38
C VAL A 340 -4.63 15.01 -9.05
N TYR A 341 -4.36 13.94 -8.31
CA TYR A 341 -5.01 13.67 -7.03
C TYR A 341 -4.63 14.75 -6.02
N GLN A 342 -5.64 15.43 -5.46
CA GLN A 342 -5.47 16.59 -4.57
C GLN A 342 -4.58 17.69 -5.17
N GLY A 343 -4.49 17.79 -6.51
CA GLY A 343 -3.66 18.78 -7.22
C GLY A 343 -2.26 18.30 -7.64
N GLY A 344 -1.92 17.03 -7.40
CA GLY A 344 -0.66 16.43 -7.86
C GLY A 344 0.55 16.94 -7.07
N ASN A 345 0.70 16.46 -5.83
CA ASN A 345 1.68 17.00 -4.89
C ASN A 345 2.82 16.02 -4.61
N PRO A 346 3.92 16.51 -4.00
CA PRO A 346 4.84 15.68 -3.26
C PRO A 346 4.17 14.88 -2.14
N TRP A 347 4.72 13.69 -1.87
CA TRP A 347 4.30 12.82 -0.78
C TRP A 347 5.43 12.70 0.24
N TYR A 348 5.09 12.71 1.53
CA TYR A 348 6.10 12.50 2.59
C TYR A 348 6.78 11.15 2.40
N LEU A 349 6.00 10.09 2.24
CA LEU A 349 6.53 8.73 2.09
C LEU A 349 7.48 8.59 0.89
N LEU A 350 7.24 9.29 -0.23
CA LEU A 350 8.09 9.20 -1.43
C LEU A 350 9.36 10.04 -1.32
N THR A 351 9.27 11.22 -0.71
CA THR A 351 10.46 12.03 -0.42
C THR A 351 11.38 11.31 0.57
N ILE A 352 10.82 10.63 1.56
CA ILE A 352 11.55 9.82 2.55
C ILE A 352 12.08 8.53 1.92
N ALA A 353 11.28 7.83 1.11
CA ALA A 353 11.70 6.63 0.39
C ALA A 353 12.88 6.91 -0.57
N ALA A 354 12.93 8.11 -1.15
CA ALA A 354 14.06 8.50 -1.98
C ALA A 354 15.38 8.58 -1.18
N ALA A 355 15.32 9.00 0.09
CA ALA A 355 16.47 8.93 0.99
C ALA A 355 16.82 7.48 1.35
N GLU A 356 15.81 6.66 1.70
CA GLU A 356 15.98 5.24 2.03
C GLU A 356 16.68 4.48 0.91
N PHE A 357 16.23 4.65 -0.33
CA PHE A 357 16.84 4.05 -1.52
C PHE A 357 18.35 4.31 -1.61
N LEU A 358 18.78 5.54 -1.32
CA LEU A 358 20.19 5.92 -1.37
C LEU A 358 20.98 5.36 -0.18
N TYR A 359 20.39 5.30 1.02
CA TYR A 359 21.01 4.64 2.17
C TYR A 359 21.22 3.15 1.91
N ASP A 360 20.23 2.49 1.31
CA ASP A 360 20.30 1.08 0.94
C ASP A 360 21.38 0.81 -0.12
N ALA A 361 21.46 1.65 -1.16
CA ALA A 361 22.50 1.54 -2.18
C ALA A 361 23.90 1.72 -1.57
N VAL A 362 24.09 2.71 -0.69
CA VAL A 362 25.35 2.94 0.05
C VAL A 362 25.68 1.74 0.95
N ALA A 363 24.68 1.17 1.62
CA ALA A 363 24.86 0.00 2.46
C ALA A 363 25.34 -1.22 1.65
N GLN A 364 24.72 -1.48 0.50
CA GLN A 364 25.12 -2.57 -0.41
C GLN A 364 26.53 -2.37 -0.95
N TRP A 365 26.88 -1.19 -1.46
CA TRP A 365 28.25 -0.95 -1.95
C TRP A 365 29.28 -1.12 -0.84
N ARG A 366 28.97 -0.68 0.39
CA ARG A 366 29.84 -0.85 1.56
C ARG A 366 29.99 -2.33 1.93
N ASN A 367 28.90 -3.10 1.94
CA ASN A 367 28.91 -4.54 2.23
C ASN A 367 29.75 -5.31 1.20
N HIS A 368 29.50 -5.05 -0.09
CA HIS A 368 30.20 -5.68 -1.22
C HIS A 368 31.63 -5.15 -1.42
N LYS A 369 32.00 -4.05 -0.76
CA LYS A 369 33.30 -3.36 -0.90
C LYS A 369 33.60 -2.95 -2.34
N LYS A 370 32.56 -2.77 -3.16
CA LYS A 370 32.62 -2.51 -4.60
C LYS A 370 31.43 -1.67 -5.04
N LEU A 371 31.72 -0.70 -5.89
CA LEU A 371 30.76 0.13 -6.62
C LEU A 371 31.16 0.08 -8.11
N THR A 372 30.26 -0.36 -8.98
CA THR A 372 30.48 -0.31 -10.43
C THR A 372 29.75 0.88 -11.02
N VAL A 373 30.46 1.70 -11.79
CA VAL A 373 29.88 2.79 -12.58
C VAL A 373 29.96 2.38 -14.06
N ASP A 374 28.80 2.18 -14.68
CA ASP A 374 28.66 1.80 -16.08
C ASP A 374 27.92 2.89 -16.87
N SER A 375 27.72 2.66 -18.17
CA SER A 375 27.04 3.63 -19.05
C SER A 375 25.59 3.87 -18.68
N THR A 376 24.93 2.94 -17.97
CA THR A 376 23.53 3.06 -17.54
C THR A 376 23.43 4.02 -16.35
N SER A 377 24.32 3.88 -15.37
CA SER A 377 24.27 4.66 -14.12
C SER A 377 25.16 5.91 -14.12
N ILE A 378 26.00 6.13 -15.15
CA ILE A 378 26.99 7.22 -15.15
C ILE A 378 26.38 8.61 -14.91
N ASN A 379 25.19 8.88 -15.43
CA ASN A 379 24.57 10.20 -15.29
C ASN A 379 24.07 10.46 -13.86
N PHE A 380 23.66 9.42 -13.14
CA PHE A 380 23.36 9.52 -11.70
C PHE A 380 24.62 9.97 -10.94
N PHE A 381 25.75 9.30 -11.18
CA PHE A 381 26.98 9.65 -10.48
C PHE A 381 27.55 11.01 -10.91
N ARG A 382 27.42 11.42 -12.18
CA ARG A 382 27.92 12.71 -12.66
C ARG A 382 27.22 13.90 -12.03
N ASP A 383 25.92 13.77 -11.75
CA ASP A 383 25.19 14.82 -11.04
C ASP A 383 25.81 15.08 -9.65
N LEU A 384 26.35 14.04 -9.00
CA LEU A 384 26.88 14.11 -7.64
C LEU A 384 28.40 14.28 -7.56
N TYR A 385 29.14 13.65 -8.47
CA TYR A 385 30.59 13.58 -8.52
C TYR A 385 31.08 13.77 -9.97
N PRO A 386 31.23 15.02 -10.45
CA PRO A 386 31.45 15.30 -11.89
C PRO A 386 32.69 14.63 -12.51
N SER A 387 33.71 14.33 -11.71
CA SER A 387 34.94 13.65 -12.14
C SER A 387 34.84 12.12 -12.17
N ILE A 388 33.64 11.54 -12.00
CA ILE A 388 33.42 10.09 -12.02
C ILE A 388 33.81 9.47 -13.37
N LYS A 389 34.36 8.25 -13.34
CA LYS A 389 34.78 7.49 -14.54
C LYS A 389 34.03 6.16 -14.62
N LEU A 390 33.89 5.62 -15.84
CA LEU A 390 33.36 4.29 -16.10
C LEU A 390 34.37 3.22 -15.62
N LYS A 391 34.25 2.81 -14.36
CA LYS A 391 35.04 1.73 -13.76
C LYS A 391 34.37 1.17 -12.51
N SER A 392 34.89 0.05 -12.01
CA SER A 392 34.62 -0.37 -10.64
C SER A 392 35.57 0.31 -9.66
N TYR A 393 35.00 0.94 -8.63
CA TYR A 393 35.67 1.47 -7.46
C TYR A 393 35.57 0.42 -6.34
N THR A 394 36.68 0.13 -5.67
CA THR A 394 36.74 -0.81 -4.55
C THR A 394 37.12 -0.09 -3.27
N ASN A 395 36.99 -0.75 -2.12
CA ASN A 395 37.46 -0.20 -0.84
C ASN A 395 38.97 0.11 -0.76
N ARG A 396 39.75 -0.23 -1.80
CA ARG A 396 41.17 0.13 -1.94
C ARG A 396 41.38 1.45 -2.69
N ASP A 397 40.38 1.92 -3.44
CA ASP A 397 40.41 3.20 -4.13
C ASP A 397 40.08 4.34 -3.13
N ASN A 398 40.87 5.41 -3.12
CA ASN A 398 40.62 6.58 -2.26
C ASN A 398 39.29 7.28 -2.57
N GLU A 399 38.81 7.15 -3.81
CA GLU A 399 37.54 7.69 -4.27
C GLU A 399 36.33 6.93 -3.74
N PHE A 400 36.46 5.64 -3.40
CA PHE A 400 35.32 4.82 -3.00
C PHE A 400 34.57 5.42 -1.81
N SER A 401 35.28 5.69 -0.71
CA SER A 401 34.68 6.32 0.47
C SER A 401 34.16 7.75 0.18
N LYS A 402 34.81 8.49 -0.73
CA LYS A 402 34.36 9.83 -1.12
C LYS A 402 33.02 9.78 -1.85
N ILE A 403 32.86 8.85 -2.78
CA ILE A 403 31.61 8.66 -3.53
C ILE A 403 30.50 8.24 -2.57
N LEU A 404 30.75 7.28 -1.67
CA LEU A 404 29.75 6.88 -0.67
C LEU A 404 29.30 8.05 0.22
N ASN A 405 30.24 8.88 0.67
CA ASN A 405 29.92 10.06 1.49
C ASN A 405 29.10 11.10 0.72
N VAL A 406 29.42 11.33 -0.56
CA VAL A 406 28.66 12.23 -1.43
C VAL A 406 27.23 11.73 -1.63
N VAL A 407 27.04 10.43 -1.90
CA VAL A 407 25.70 9.84 -2.03
C VAL A 407 24.93 9.86 -0.71
N THR A 408 25.61 9.62 0.42
CA THR A 408 24.99 9.74 1.75
C THR A 408 24.53 11.18 2.02
N THR A 409 25.34 12.19 1.66
CA THR A 409 24.98 13.60 1.78
C THR A 409 23.78 13.96 0.89
N TYR A 410 23.71 13.36 -0.31
CA TYR A 410 22.56 13.50 -1.19
C TYR A 410 21.30 12.86 -0.57
N ALA A 411 21.41 11.70 0.07
CA ALA A 411 20.31 11.07 0.81
C ALA A 411 19.82 11.95 1.97
N ASP A 412 20.73 12.48 2.80
CA ASP A 412 20.41 13.41 3.89
C ASP A 412 19.64 14.64 3.39
N SER A 413 19.94 15.13 2.18
CA SER A 413 19.28 16.30 1.63
C SER A 413 17.80 16.06 1.26
N PHE A 414 17.36 14.82 0.97
CA PHE A 414 15.94 14.50 0.86
C PHE A 414 15.24 14.54 2.22
N VAL A 415 15.90 14.03 3.27
CA VAL A 415 15.37 14.10 4.64
C VAL A 415 15.28 15.55 5.12
N ALA A 416 16.21 16.42 4.70
CA ALA A 416 16.13 17.85 4.97
C ALA A 416 14.93 18.54 4.28
N ILE A 417 14.52 18.08 3.09
CA ILE A 417 13.27 18.54 2.46
C ILE A 417 12.06 18.10 3.27
N ALA A 418 12.01 16.83 3.70
CA ALA A 418 10.93 16.35 4.57
C ALA A 418 10.90 17.17 5.88
N GLN A 419 12.04 17.36 6.54
CA GLN A 419 12.18 18.20 7.74
C GLN A 419 11.61 19.60 7.56
N LYS A 420 11.90 20.25 6.42
CA LYS A 420 11.45 21.61 6.13
C LYS A 420 9.92 21.72 6.10
N TYR A 421 9.24 20.68 5.60
CA TYR A 421 7.80 20.69 5.41
C TYR A 421 7.03 19.86 6.45
N THR A 422 7.71 19.17 7.37
CA THR A 422 7.09 18.55 8.54
C THR A 422 6.67 19.65 9.54
N PRO A 423 5.40 19.71 9.97
CA PRO A 423 4.95 20.66 10.99
C PRO A 423 5.68 20.46 12.32
N SER A 424 5.66 21.49 13.18
CA SER A 424 6.37 21.48 14.47
C SER A 424 5.93 20.40 15.45
N ASN A 425 4.73 19.82 15.27
CA ASN A 425 4.22 18.71 16.07
C ASN A 425 4.65 17.32 15.56
N GLY A 426 5.37 17.25 14.43
CA GLY A 426 5.78 16.00 13.79
C GLY A 426 4.64 15.23 13.12
N SER A 427 3.51 15.86 12.82
CA SER A 427 2.43 15.17 12.11
C SER A 427 2.79 14.99 10.64
N LEU A 428 2.81 13.75 10.17
CA LEU A 428 3.06 13.43 8.76
C LEU A 428 1.73 13.11 8.07
N ALA A 429 1.30 14.02 7.20
CA ALA A 429 0.17 13.78 6.31
C ALA A 429 0.57 12.84 5.15
N GLU A 430 -0.37 12.58 4.26
CA GLU A 430 -0.08 11.91 2.99
C GLU A 430 0.79 12.81 2.09
N GLN A 431 0.38 14.07 1.91
CA GLN A 431 0.96 15.00 0.94
C GLN A 431 1.38 16.32 1.59
N PHE A 432 2.21 17.07 0.89
CA PHE A 432 2.44 18.49 1.16
C PHE A 432 2.42 19.27 -0.16
N ASP A 433 1.72 20.41 -0.16
CA ASP A 433 1.36 21.18 -1.35
C ASP A 433 2.59 21.55 -2.20
N ARG A 434 2.48 21.33 -3.51
CA ARG A 434 3.59 21.49 -4.47
C ARG A 434 4.15 22.90 -4.61
N ASN A 435 3.47 23.93 -4.10
CA ASN A 435 3.86 25.34 -4.25
C ASN A 435 4.22 26.00 -2.91
N THR A 436 3.48 25.67 -1.85
CA THR A 436 3.60 26.27 -0.52
C THR A 436 4.30 25.35 0.47
N GLY A 437 4.25 24.03 0.24
CA GLY A 437 4.76 23.01 1.16
C GLY A 437 3.89 22.79 2.40
N ALA A 438 2.67 23.32 2.43
CA ALA A 438 1.73 23.06 3.52
C ALA A 438 1.20 21.61 3.46
N PRO A 439 1.09 20.89 4.59
CA PRO A 439 0.49 19.55 4.60
C PRO A 439 -0.95 19.56 4.07
N ILE A 440 -1.30 18.56 3.27
CA ILE A 440 -2.64 18.42 2.66
C ILE A 440 -3.01 16.93 2.55
N SER A 441 -4.27 16.66 2.17
CA SER A 441 -4.85 15.32 2.09
C SER A 441 -4.95 14.63 3.46
N ALA A 442 -4.99 13.29 3.51
CA ALA A 442 -5.16 12.52 4.72
C ALA A 442 -4.08 12.87 5.76
N ASN A 443 -4.51 13.39 6.92
CA ASN A 443 -3.59 13.70 8.02
C ASN A 443 -3.11 12.42 8.71
N ASP A 444 -1.95 12.48 9.36
CA ASP A 444 -1.44 11.36 10.17
C ASP A 444 -1.44 10.02 9.42
N LEU A 445 -0.96 9.99 8.18
CA LEU A 445 -0.96 8.78 7.37
C LEU A 445 0.01 7.75 7.97
N THR A 446 -0.51 6.57 8.29
CA THR A 446 0.26 5.46 8.89
C THR A 446 1.45 5.07 8.02
N TRP A 447 1.29 5.05 6.69
CA TRP A 447 2.38 4.75 5.78
C TRP A 447 3.47 5.85 5.76
N SER A 448 3.11 7.14 5.82
CA SER A 448 4.10 8.22 5.94
C SER A 448 4.95 8.07 7.21
N TYR A 449 4.32 7.72 8.33
CA TYR A 449 5.04 7.43 9.58
C TYR A 449 5.92 6.18 9.47
N ALA A 450 5.40 5.08 8.91
CA ALA A 450 6.17 3.85 8.73
C ALA A 450 7.40 4.07 7.83
N ALA A 451 7.24 4.82 6.74
CA ALA A 451 8.33 5.17 5.82
C ALA A 451 9.41 6.01 6.53
N PHE A 452 9.04 6.93 7.43
CA PHE A 452 10.02 7.67 8.23
C PHE A 452 10.84 6.74 9.13
N VAL A 453 10.17 5.78 9.79
CA VAL A 453 10.85 4.82 10.68
C VAL A 453 11.80 3.92 9.88
N THR A 454 11.39 3.37 8.73
CA THR A 454 12.24 2.52 7.90
C THR A 454 13.44 3.28 7.36
N MET A 455 13.26 4.50 6.85
CA MET A 455 14.36 5.35 6.41
C MET A 455 15.36 5.62 7.54
N ALA A 456 14.87 5.97 8.73
CA ALA A 456 15.73 6.24 9.89
C ALA A 456 16.51 4.99 10.34
N GLN A 457 15.91 3.78 10.24
CA GLN A 457 16.62 2.52 10.45
C GLN A 457 17.79 2.37 9.46
N ARG A 458 17.53 2.53 8.14
CA ARG A 458 18.58 2.38 7.11
C ARG A 458 19.70 3.38 7.29
N ARG A 459 19.37 4.64 7.57
CA ARG A 459 20.36 5.68 7.89
C ARG A 459 21.26 5.30 9.07
N SER A 460 20.69 4.67 10.10
CA SER A 460 21.42 4.24 11.30
C SER A 460 22.18 2.91 11.15
N GLY A 461 22.15 2.29 9.97
CA GLY A 461 22.79 0.99 9.73
C GLY A 461 22.00 -0.21 10.24
N GLN A 462 20.70 -0.04 10.48
CA GLN A 462 19.79 -1.12 10.86
C GLN A 462 19.12 -1.69 9.59
N TYR A 463 19.59 -2.85 9.17
CA TYR A 463 19.14 -3.53 7.96
C TYR A 463 18.32 -4.79 8.32
N PRO A 464 17.22 -5.07 7.62
CA PRO A 464 16.49 -6.33 7.79
C PRO A 464 17.37 -7.51 7.37
N ALA A 465 17.01 -8.71 7.83
CA ALA A 465 17.69 -9.93 7.41
C ALA A 465 17.55 -10.15 5.90
N SER A 466 18.57 -10.78 5.30
CA SER A 466 18.52 -11.20 3.90
C SER A 466 17.33 -12.14 3.66
N TRP A 467 16.60 -11.91 2.56
CA TRP A 467 15.51 -12.78 2.11
C TRP A 467 15.99 -13.87 1.14
N GLY A 468 17.28 -13.89 0.82
CA GLY A 468 17.89 -14.90 -0.06
C GLY A 468 18.00 -14.48 -1.52
N SER A 469 18.05 -13.18 -1.81
CA SER A 469 18.09 -12.64 -3.19
C SER A 469 19.29 -13.12 -4.00
N ALA A 470 20.44 -13.35 -3.35
CA ALA A 470 21.67 -13.80 -4.01
C ALA A 470 21.51 -15.18 -4.68
N ALA A 471 20.75 -16.08 -4.07
CA ALA A 471 20.48 -17.41 -4.62
C ALA A 471 19.39 -17.37 -5.73
N ALA A 472 18.56 -16.33 -5.77
CA ALA A 472 17.42 -16.17 -6.68
C ALA A 472 17.65 -15.07 -7.72
N SER A 473 18.81 -15.11 -8.40
CA SER A 473 19.24 -14.03 -9.32
C SER A 473 19.38 -14.45 -10.78
N VAL A 474 18.99 -15.67 -11.16
CA VAL A 474 19.11 -16.17 -12.54
C VAL A 474 17.72 -16.44 -13.13
N PRO A 475 17.18 -15.54 -13.97
CA PRO A 475 15.93 -15.80 -14.68
C PRO A 475 16.12 -16.85 -15.79
N PRO A 476 15.06 -17.54 -16.20
CA PRO A 476 15.05 -18.36 -17.40
C PRO A 476 15.34 -17.48 -18.64
N PRO A 477 15.89 -18.07 -19.72
CA PRO A 477 16.25 -17.32 -20.93
C PRO A 477 15.03 -16.74 -21.64
N ASN A 478 13.89 -17.45 -21.61
CA ASN A 478 12.63 -17.01 -22.19
C ASN A 478 11.57 -17.04 -21.09
N CYS A 479 10.78 -15.97 -20.96
CA CYS A 479 9.70 -15.92 -19.98
C CYS A 479 8.52 -16.75 -20.48
N ALA A 480 7.92 -17.52 -19.58
CA ALA A 480 6.70 -18.25 -19.82
C ALA A 480 5.54 -17.64 -19.04
N SER A 481 4.37 -17.60 -19.68
CA SER A 481 3.10 -17.31 -19.01
C SER A 481 2.71 -18.54 -18.19
N SER A 482 3.07 -18.56 -16.90
CA SER A 482 2.72 -19.65 -15.97
C SER A 482 1.91 -19.18 -14.77
N SER A 483 1.10 -20.06 -14.22
CA SER A 483 0.51 -19.93 -12.90
C SER A 483 0.37 -21.31 -12.26
N SER A 484 0.29 -21.36 -10.94
CA SER A 484 0.03 -22.60 -10.20
C SER A 484 -1.35 -22.48 -9.54
N GLN A 485 -2.19 -23.50 -9.69
CA GLN A 485 -3.50 -23.51 -9.03
C GLN A 485 -3.31 -23.41 -7.50
N GLY A 486 -3.96 -22.43 -6.89
CA GLY A 486 -3.86 -22.19 -5.45
C GLY A 486 -4.67 -23.20 -4.65
N VAL A 487 -4.25 -23.44 -3.40
CA VAL A 487 -5.02 -24.19 -2.41
C VAL A 487 -5.22 -23.31 -1.19
N TYR A 488 -6.47 -23.10 -0.80
CA TYR A 488 -6.84 -22.17 0.25
C TYR A 488 -7.45 -22.93 1.43
N VAL A 489 -6.92 -22.68 2.64
CA VAL A 489 -7.38 -23.32 3.88
C VAL A 489 -7.46 -22.27 4.99
N PRO A 490 -8.58 -22.17 5.74
CA PRO A 490 -8.68 -21.18 6.81
C PRO A 490 -7.60 -21.37 7.88
N ALA A 491 -6.96 -20.29 8.31
CA ALA A 491 -5.94 -20.31 9.35
C ALA A 491 -6.56 -20.41 10.77
N ILE A 492 -7.26 -21.51 11.05
CA ILE A 492 -8.06 -21.70 12.28
C ILE A 492 -7.22 -21.53 13.55
N ALA A 493 -5.99 -22.07 13.56
CA ALA A 493 -5.08 -21.95 14.70
C ALA A 493 -4.64 -20.50 14.99
N ALA A 494 -4.71 -19.61 13.99
CA ALA A 494 -4.50 -18.17 14.15
C ALA A 494 -5.78 -17.40 14.50
N GLY A 495 -6.94 -18.06 14.48
CA GLY A 495 -8.24 -17.48 14.85
C GLY A 495 -9.19 -17.25 13.68
N ALA A 496 -8.88 -17.73 12.47
CA ALA A 496 -9.82 -17.71 11.36
C ALA A 496 -11.07 -18.55 11.68
N PRO A 497 -12.26 -18.16 11.20
CA PRO A 497 -13.43 -19.04 11.24
C PRO A 497 -13.19 -20.27 10.37
N ASN A 498 -13.77 -21.41 10.77
CA ASN A 498 -13.75 -22.63 9.97
C ASN A 498 -14.78 -22.54 8.84
N VAL A 499 -14.42 -21.81 7.77
CA VAL A 499 -15.25 -21.72 6.56
C VAL A 499 -15.04 -22.97 5.71
N THR A 500 -16.13 -23.59 5.27
CA THR A 500 -16.11 -24.73 4.35
C THR A 500 -16.45 -24.25 2.94
N ALA A 501 -15.96 -24.94 1.92
CA ALA A 501 -16.27 -24.59 0.54
C ALA A 501 -17.77 -24.81 0.31
N ILE A 502 -18.52 -23.71 0.25
CA ILE A 502 -19.87 -23.71 -0.29
C ILE A 502 -19.68 -23.66 -1.80
N CYS A 503 -20.31 -24.58 -2.52
CA CYS A 503 -20.24 -24.54 -3.97
C CYS A 503 -20.94 -23.27 -4.47
N GLN A 504 -20.15 -22.38 -5.09
CA GLN A 504 -20.65 -21.15 -5.67
C GLN A 504 -20.74 -21.27 -7.18
N TYR A 505 -21.72 -20.57 -7.76
CA TYR A 505 -21.98 -20.52 -9.18
C TYR A 505 -21.93 -19.06 -9.66
N PRO A 506 -21.18 -18.73 -10.72
CA PRO A 506 -21.08 -17.38 -11.22
C PRO A 506 -22.38 -16.94 -11.90
N VAL A 507 -22.93 -15.82 -11.43
CA VAL A 507 -24.11 -15.16 -12.00
C VAL A 507 -23.75 -13.72 -12.37
N ARG A 508 -23.83 -13.40 -13.66
CA ARG A 508 -23.67 -12.04 -14.16
C ARG A 508 -25.02 -11.38 -14.29
N PHE A 509 -25.23 -10.30 -13.56
CA PHE A 509 -26.42 -9.46 -13.66
C PHE A 509 -26.14 -8.27 -14.57
N TYR A 510 -27.04 -8.01 -15.50
CA TYR A 510 -27.11 -6.79 -16.30
C TYR A 510 -28.44 -6.11 -16.00
N VAL A 511 -28.41 -4.80 -15.80
CA VAL A 511 -29.63 -3.99 -15.72
C VAL A 511 -29.51 -2.78 -16.64
N ASN A 512 -30.53 -2.59 -17.48
CA ASN A 512 -30.70 -1.36 -18.24
C ASN A 512 -31.35 -0.31 -17.33
N ALA A 513 -30.58 0.69 -16.93
CA ALA A 513 -30.99 1.74 -16.00
C ALA A 513 -30.35 3.08 -16.39
N THR A 514 -31.14 4.00 -16.94
CA THR A 514 -30.69 5.37 -17.20
C THR A 514 -30.45 6.10 -15.88
N THR A 515 -29.23 6.55 -15.66
CA THR A 515 -28.80 7.27 -14.46
C THR A 515 -28.25 8.65 -14.82
N TYR A 516 -28.04 9.49 -13.81
CA TYR A 516 -27.34 10.78 -13.96
C TYR A 516 -25.97 10.75 -13.27
N TYR A 517 -25.13 11.74 -13.55
CA TYR A 517 -23.81 11.85 -12.92
C TYR A 517 -23.94 12.02 -11.40
N GLY A 518 -23.26 11.17 -10.63
CA GLY A 518 -23.30 11.17 -9.16
C GLY A 518 -24.19 10.09 -8.56
N GLU A 519 -24.99 9.38 -9.36
CA GLU A 519 -25.82 8.24 -8.93
C GLU A 519 -25.04 6.92 -9.03
N ASN A 520 -25.16 6.06 -8.01
CA ASN A 520 -24.62 4.69 -8.02
C ASN A 520 -25.74 3.65 -8.06
N LEU A 521 -25.46 2.50 -8.67
CA LEU A 521 -26.41 1.38 -8.73
C LEU A 521 -25.88 0.16 -7.99
N TYR A 522 -26.74 -0.50 -7.22
CA TYR A 522 -26.43 -1.68 -6.45
C TYR A 522 -27.45 -2.80 -6.73
N ILE A 523 -27.05 -4.04 -6.47
CA ILE A 523 -27.96 -5.18 -6.33
C ILE A 523 -27.92 -5.68 -4.88
N ILE A 524 -29.10 -5.89 -4.31
CA ILE A 524 -29.30 -6.36 -2.95
C ILE A 524 -30.26 -7.54 -2.93
N GLY A 525 -30.10 -8.48 -2.02
CA GLY A 525 -30.95 -9.66 -1.96
C GLY A 525 -30.90 -10.40 -0.63
N ASN A 526 -31.63 -11.52 -0.57
CA ASN A 526 -31.76 -12.32 0.65
C ASN A 526 -30.49 -13.11 1.02
N SER A 527 -29.66 -13.46 0.05
CA SER A 527 -28.41 -14.18 0.33
C SER A 527 -27.37 -13.26 0.95
N THR A 528 -26.45 -13.84 1.72
CA THR A 528 -25.30 -13.10 2.28
C THR A 528 -24.41 -12.53 1.18
N ASP A 529 -24.31 -13.20 0.04
CA ASP A 529 -23.52 -12.73 -1.12
C ASP A 529 -24.12 -11.45 -1.74
N LEU A 530 -25.44 -11.26 -1.62
CA LEU A 530 -26.17 -10.06 -2.05
C LEU A 530 -26.50 -9.10 -0.90
N GLY A 531 -25.86 -9.27 0.25
CA GLY A 531 -25.97 -8.33 1.37
C GLY A 531 -27.12 -8.57 2.35
N ALA A 532 -27.88 -9.65 2.23
CA ALA A 532 -28.96 -10.02 3.16
C ALA A 532 -29.95 -8.87 3.48
N TRP A 533 -30.38 -8.15 2.44
CA TRP A 533 -31.25 -6.95 2.51
C TRP A 533 -30.66 -5.75 3.26
N ASN A 534 -29.36 -5.75 3.56
CA ASN A 534 -28.64 -4.59 4.06
C ASN A 534 -27.95 -3.84 2.90
N LEU A 535 -28.36 -2.58 2.64
CA LEU A 535 -27.82 -1.77 1.55
C LEU A 535 -26.32 -1.52 1.71
N ASN A 536 -25.85 -1.35 2.94
CA ASN A 536 -24.42 -1.18 3.22
C ASN A 536 -23.61 -2.44 2.91
N SER A 537 -24.29 -3.57 2.64
CA SER A 537 -23.71 -4.86 2.26
C SER A 537 -24.06 -5.27 0.82
N ALA A 538 -24.74 -4.41 0.06
CA ALA A 538 -25.15 -4.68 -1.32
C ALA A 538 -23.94 -4.72 -2.27
N LEU A 539 -24.08 -5.39 -3.41
CA LEU A 539 -23.03 -5.43 -4.42
C LEU A 539 -23.14 -4.21 -5.33
N PRO A 540 -22.06 -3.41 -5.49
CA PRO A 540 -22.05 -2.29 -6.42
C PRO A 540 -22.06 -2.81 -7.86
N MET A 541 -22.78 -2.12 -8.74
CA MET A 541 -22.78 -2.40 -10.17
C MET A 541 -21.77 -1.51 -10.90
N ASN A 542 -21.22 -2.04 -11.97
CA ASN A 542 -20.21 -1.42 -12.82
C ASN A 542 -20.87 -0.77 -14.05
N ALA A 543 -20.53 0.50 -14.31
CA ALA A 543 -20.99 1.28 -15.46
C ALA A 543 -20.05 1.23 -16.68
N GLY A 544 -19.06 0.33 -16.72
CA GLY A 544 -18.05 0.26 -17.77
C GLY A 544 -18.59 -0.10 -19.16
N MET A 545 -19.85 -0.53 -19.25
CA MET A 545 -20.58 -0.77 -20.50
C MET A 545 -21.68 0.28 -20.76
N TYR A 546 -21.77 1.31 -19.91
CA TYR A 546 -22.79 2.35 -20.00
C TYR A 546 -22.50 3.27 -21.19
N THR A 547 -23.50 3.45 -22.05
CA THR A 547 -23.53 4.48 -23.10
C THR A 547 -24.88 5.19 -23.08
N MET A 548 -24.99 6.36 -23.71
CA MET A 548 -26.27 7.08 -23.78
C MET A 548 -27.38 6.24 -24.45
N ASP A 549 -27.04 5.46 -25.47
CA ASP A 549 -27.99 4.61 -26.19
C ASP A 549 -28.27 3.28 -25.48
N ASN A 550 -27.36 2.86 -24.60
CA ASN A 550 -27.43 1.58 -23.90
C ASN A 550 -26.89 1.74 -22.47
N PRO A 551 -27.72 2.21 -21.52
CA PRO A 551 -27.32 2.52 -20.16
C PRO A 551 -27.23 1.26 -19.31
N ILE A 552 -26.29 0.38 -19.67
CA ILE A 552 -26.09 -0.91 -19.03
C ILE A 552 -25.18 -0.76 -17.82
N TRP A 553 -25.70 -1.22 -16.69
CA TRP A 553 -24.95 -1.54 -15.49
C TRP A 553 -24.82 -3.06 -15.37
N TYR A 554 -23.70 -3.55 -14.85
CA TYR A 554 -23.51 -4.98 -14.63
C TYR A 554 -22.75 -5.32 -13.35
N VAL A 555 -22.94 -6.52 -12.83
CA VAL A 555 -22.11 -7.07 -11.75
C VAL A 555 -21.94 -8.58 -11.90
N ASP A 556 -20.76 -9.06 -11.57
CA ASP A 556 -20.47 -10.49 -11.41
C ASP A 556 -20.62 -10.87 -9.95
N ALA A 557 -21.53 -11.79 -9.66
CA ALA A 557 -21.76 -12.31 -8.31
C ALA A 557 -21.43 -13.80 -8.27
N GLN A 558 -20.77 -14.24 -7.20
CA GLN A 558 -20.60 -15.66 -6.87
C GLN A 558 -21.66 -16.00 -5.83
N LEU A 559 -22.69 -16.75 -6.23
CA LEU A 559 -23.83 -17.09 -5.38
C LEU A 559 -23.80 -18.58 -5.03
N THR A 560 -24.30 -18.96 -3.86
CA THR A 560 -24.50 -20.37 -3.50
C THR A 560 -25.30 -21.11 -4.58
N ALA A 561 -24.70 -22.17 -5.12
CA ALA A 561 -25.31 -23.03 -6.13
C ALA A 561 -26.52 -23.78 -5.57
N GLY A 562 -27.52 -24.03 -6.41
CA GLY A 562 -28.74 -24.78 -6.05
C GLY A 562 -29.75 -24.01 -5.19
N GLU A 563 -29.45 -22.77 -4.80
CA GLU A 563 -30.35 -21.96 -3.97
C GLU A 563 -31.17 -20.94 -4.78
N PRO A 564 -32.45 -20.72 -4.43
CA PRO A 564 -33.22 -19.59 -4.96
C PRO A 564 -32.75 -18.28 -4.30
N VAL A 565 -32.40 -17.31 -5.13
CA VAL A 565 -32.09 -15.95 -4.69
C VAL A 565 -33.22 -14.98 -5.04
N SER A 566 -33.55 -14.12 -4.10
CA SER A 566 -34.49 -13.01 -4.25
C SER A 566 -33.71 -11.70 -4.14
N TYR A 567 -33.88 -10.80 -5.11
CA TYR A 567 -33.07 -9.59 -5.25
C TYR A 567 -33.84 -8.41 -5.83
N VAL A 568 -33.32 -7.21 -5.63
CA VAL A 568 -33.75 -5.96 -6.27
C VAL A 568 -32.53 -5.12 -6.64
N TYR A 569 -32.70 -4.25 -7.63
CA TYR A 569 -31.76 -3.16 -7.86
C TYR A 569 -32.09 -1.96 -6.96
N VAL A 570 -31.05 -1.24 -6.54
CA VAL A 570 -31.17 -0.04 -5.70
C VAL A 570 -30.33 1.08 -6.29
N ARG A 571 -30.94 2.25 -6.42
CA ARG A 571 -30.27 3.50 -6.78
C ARG A 571 -29.88 4.25 -5.53
N GLU A 572 -28.59 4.51 -5.37
CA GLU A 572 -28.08 5.46 -4.40
C GLU A 572 -27.96 6.81 -5.07
N GLN A 573 -28.77 7.77 -4.60
CA GLN A 573 -28.86 9.11 -5.15
C GLN A 573 -27.74 10.01 -4.59
N ASP A 574 -27.51 11.13 -5.26
CA ASP A 574 -26.56 12.17 -4.86
C ASP A 574 -27.07 12.99 -3.66
N CYS A 575 -26.20 13.84 -3.10
CA CYS A 575 -26.54 14.83 -2.06
C CYS A 575 -27.19 14.28 -0.77
N GLY A 576 -26.91 13.02 -0.43
CA GLY A 576 -27.45 12.38 0.77
C GLY A 576 -28.95 12.10 0.70
N GLN A 577 -29.53 12.11 -0.50
CA GLN A 577 -30.92 11.71 -0.72
C GLN A 577 -31.13 10.22 -0.40
N ALA A 578 -32.36 9.85 -0.03
CA ALA A 578 -32.69 8.47 0.28
C ALA A 578 -32.55 7.56 -0.96
N PRO A 579 -32.08 6.31 -0.79
CA PRO A 579 -31.97 5.36 -1.90
C PRO A 579 -33.36 4.98 -2.46
N ILE A 580 -33.42 4.68 -3.76
CA ILE A 580 -34.64 4.23 -4.45
C ILE A 580 -34.51 2.74 -4.76
N TYR A 581 -35.44 1.95 -4.25
CA TYR A 581 -35.55 0.53 -4.53
C TYR A 581 -36.48 0.28 -5.71
N GLU A 582 -36.24 -0.80 -6.45
CA GLU A 582 -37.24 -1.29 -7.38
C GLU A 582 -38.56 -1.64 -6.67
N THR A 583 -39.65 -1.52 -7.41
CA THR A 583 -41.00 -1.79 -6.91
C THR A 583 -41.33 -3.28 -6.73
N LYS A 584 -40.47 -4.19 -7.21
CA LYS A 584 -40.72 -5.63 -7.22
C LYS A 584 -39.46 -6.44 -6.97
N ASN A 585 -39.53 -7.36 -6.01
CA ASN A 585 -38.51 -8.39 -5.81
C ASN A 585 -38.48 -9.35 -7.01
N ARG A 586 -37.29 -9.54 -7.56
CA ARG A 586 -36.98 -10.51 -8.60
C ARG A 586 -36.53 -11.80 -7.95
N THR A 587 -36.72 -12.92 -8.62
CA THR A 587 -36.19 -14.21 -8.19
C THR A 587 -35.39 -14.87 -9.31
N SER A 588 -34.33 -15.56 -8.93
CA SER A 588 -33.55 -16.42 -9.82
C SER A 588 -33.16 -17.68 -9.06
N VAL A 589 -33.23 -18.84 -9.71
CA VAL A 589 -32.66 -20.07 -9.16
C VAL A 589 -31.21 -20.15 -9.63
N VAL A 590 -30.28 -20.22 -8.69
CA VAL A 590 -28.88 -20.43 -9.01
C VAL A 590 -28.69 -21.90 -9.42
N PRO A 591 -28.08 -22.20 -10.57
CA PRO A 591 -27.87 -23.58 -11.01
C PRO A 591 -27.13 -24.43 -9.97
N GLU A 592 -27.37 -25.73 -10.02
CA GLU A 592 -26.65 -26.73 -9.23
C GLU A 592 -25.17 -26.81 -9.63
N CYS A 593 -24.34 -27.30 -8.71
CA CYS A 593 -22.93 -27.54 -8.93
C CYS A 593 -22.66 -28.50 -10.10
N GLY A 594 -21.53 -28.31 -10.79
CA GLY A 594 -21.10 -29.22 -11.86
C GLY A 594 -21.86 -29.08 -13.18
N THR A 595 -22.82 -28.14 -13.27
CA THR A 595 -23.51 -27.80 -14.53
C THR A 595 -22.62 -27.04 -15.51
N GLY A 596 -21.51 -26.46 -15.04
CA GLY A 596 -20.56 -25.67 -15.83
C GLY A 596 -21.12 -24.32 -16.30
N GLY A 597 -20.24 -23.44 -16.77
CA GLY A 597 -20.62 -22.13 -17.33
C GLY A 597 -20.93 -21.05 -16.29
N SER A 598 -21.65 -20.01 -16.74
CA SER A 598 -22.15 -18.91 -15.91
C SER A 598 -23.58 -18.57 -16.32
N THR A 599 -24.37 -18.04 -15.38
CA THR A 599 -25.74 -17.59 -15.66
C THR A 599 -25.71 -16.11 -15.94
N ILE A 600 -26.33 -15.69 -17.04
CA ILE A 600 -26.52 -14.27 -17.36
C ILE A 600 -27.97 -13.88 -17.09
N ARG A 601 -28.17 -12.89 -16.23
CA ARG A 601 -29.45 -12.22 -15.99
C ARG A 601 -29.44 -10.87 -16.70
N ARG A 602 -30.47 -10.61 -17.51
CA ARG A 602 -30.66 -9.32 -18.19
C ARG A 602 -32.00 -8.76 -17.75
N ASP A 603 -31.93 -7.64 -17.08
CA ASP A 603 -33.06 -6.97 -16.47
C ASP A 603 -33.18 -5.53 -16.99
N VAL A 604 -34.35 -4.96 -16.79
CA VAL A 604 -34.64 -3.54 -17.06
C VAL A 604 -35.14 -2.95 -15.76
N TRP A 605 -34.65 -1.76 -15.40
CA TRP A 605 -35.04 -1.06 -14.17
C TRP A 605 -36.57 -0.88 -14.07
N VAL A 606 -37.15 -1.25 -12.94
CA VAL A 606 -38.59 -1.05 -12.65
C VAL A 606 -38.80 -0.24 -11.37
N GLY A 607 -38.85 1.08 -11.53
CA GLY A 607 -39.08 2.03 -10.45
C GLY A 607 -38.91 3.48 -10.92
N SER A 608 -39.01 4.44 -10.00
CA SER A 608 -38.68 5.85 -10.29
C SER A 608 -37.20 6.02 -10.60
N GLY A 609 -36.86 6.90 -11.55
CA GLY A 609 -35.48 7.15 -11.99
C GLY A 609 -34.68 8.15 -11.15
N GLY A 610 -35.17 8.55 -9.98
CA GLY A 610 -34.53 9.58 -9.13
C GLY A 610 -34.50 10.97 -9.76
N ILE A 611 -33.99 11.95 -9.01
CA ILE A 611 -33.78 13.33 -9.47
C ILE A 611 -32.47 13.84 -8.88
N SER A 612 -31.55 14.30 -9.72
CA SER A 612 -30.27 14.88 -9.26
C SER A 612 -30.49 16.02 -8.26
N GLY A 613 -29.72 15.97 -7.17
CA GLY A 613 -29.73 16.96 -6.09
C GLY A 613 -29.01 18.27 -6.42
N GLY A 614 -28.13 18.29 -7.42
CA GLY A 614 -27.44 19.52 -7.87
C GLY A 614 -26.41 20.08 -6.88
N CYS A 615 -25.88 19.22 -6.01
CA CYS A 615 -24.62 19.41 -5.32
C CYS A 615 -23.52 18.61 -6.07
#